data_AF-A0A382TKU8-F1
#
_entry.id   AF-A0A382TKU8-F1
#
_cell.length_a   1.000
_cell.length_b   1.000
_cell.length_c   1.000
_cell.angle_alpha   90.00
_cell.angle_beta   90.00
_cell.angle_gamma   90.00
#
_symmetry.space_group_name_H-M   'P 1'
#
loop_
_entity.id
_entity.type
_entity.pdbx_description
1 polymer ?
#
loop_
_entity_poly.entity_id
_entity_poly.type
_entity_poly.pdbx_seq_one_letter_code
_entity_poly.pdbx_strand_id
1 'polypeptide(L)'
;MSENYKKTLKLGLIINPIAGMGGKTGLKGSDGSNTLKKALSLGAKRESANRAEQALLPLKFLSNKFTLITCSGEMGQESCNRIGLKTDFIINIDTKDTTRIDTINAVKKMVQKKVSLILFSGGDGTACDVFNSLQDKTPILGIPAGVKMHSSVFGTSPNAVGSLVSRIIQNQSDQFPTSSAEIMDLDEDMRRCDQIRTQLIGYAIIPSDKFLIQNPKSYVQLNDEDSIEGIAEYLEKQLNNEATYIVGPGQTTQKFLKRIGISGTLLGVDVLKGRKLIGRDV
;
A
#
# COMPACT_ATOMS: atom_id res chain seq x y z
N MET A 1 -10.66 -14.07 -38.59
CA MET A 1 -9.25 -14.46 -38.42
C MET A 1 -8.81 -13.98 -37.05
N SER A 2 -8.65 -14.88 -36.08
CA SER A 2 -8.13 -14.54 -34.76
C SER A 2 -6.60 -14.48 -34.85
N GLU A 3 -6.05 -13.27 -34.91
CA GLU A 3 -4.60 -13.07 -34.77
C GLU A 3 -4.15 -13.70 -33.45
N ASN A 4 -3.23 -14.66 -33.56
CA ASN A 4 -2.70 -15.41 -32.44
C ASN A 4 -1.63 -14.54 -31.75
N TYR A 5 -2.07 -13.50 -31.04
CA TYR A 5 -1.17 -12.64 -30.27
C TYR A 5 -0.48 -13.49 -29.21
N LYS A 6 0.82 -13.73 -29.39
CA LYS A 6 1.66 -14.35 -28.37
C LYS A 6 1.64 -13.43 -27.14
N LYS A 7 1.07 -13.89 -26.02
CA LYS A 7 1.10 -13.17 -24.74
C LYS A 7 2.57 -13.04 -24.28
N THR A 8 3.19 -11.91 -24.60
CA THR A 8 4.61 -11.63 -24.26
C THR A 8 4.76 -11.20 -22.81
N LEU A 9 3.81 -10.43 -22.28
CA LEU A 9 3.84 -9.93 -20.91
C LEU A 9 3.26 -10.94 -19.91
N LYS A 10 4.03 -11.27 -18.86
CA LYS A 10 3.58 -12.10 -17.73
C LYS A 10 3.47 -11.26 -16.47
N LEU A 11 2.26 -11.08 -15.96
CA LEU A 11 2.01 -10.38 -14.70
C LEU A 11 1.88 -11.36 -13.54
N GLY A 12 2.57 -11.08 -12.44
CA GLY A 12 2.34 -11.68 -11.13
C GLY A 12 1.39 -10.80 -10.31
N LEU A 13 0.47 -11.41 -9.57
CA LEU A 13 -0.41 -10.71 -8.62
C LEU A 13 -0.36 -11.38 -7.25
N ILE A 14 -0.04 -10.58 -6.23
CA ILE A 14 -0.08 -11.01 -4.83
C ILE A 14 -0.95 -10.04 -4.03
N ILE A 15 -2.01 -10.52 -3.38
CA ILE A 15 -2.79 -9.73 -2.44
C ILE A 15 -2.43 -10.21 -1.04
N ASN A 16 -1.98 -9.30 -0.17
CA ASN A 16 -1.89 -9.60 1.25
C ASN A 16 -3.29 -9.44 1.87
N PRO A 17 -4.00 -10.53 2.24
CA PRO A 17 -5.40 -10.45 2.65
C PRO A 17 -5.59 -9.70 3.97
N ILE A 18 -4.53 -9.57 4.78
CA ILE A 18 -4.58 -8.94 6.09
C ILE A 18 -4.07 -7.48 6.10
N ALA A 19 -3.56 -6.99 4.97
CA ALA A 19 -3.07 -5.61 4.89
C ALA A 19 -4.20 -4.58 4.97
N GLY A 20 -3.91 -3.47 5.65
CA GLY A 20 -4.82 -2.30 5.74
C GLY A 20 -5.87 -2.36 6.85
N MET A 21 -5.92 -3.44 7.64
CA MET A 21 -6.92 -3.58 8.72
C MET A 21 -6.56 -2.82 10.00
N GLY A 22 -5.26 -2.70 10.34
CA GLY A 22 -4.82 -2.03 11.57
C GLY A 22 -5.12 -0.53 11.59
N GLY A 23 -4.76 0.17 10.51
CA GLY A 23 -4.86 1.64 10.44
C GLY A 23 -6.29 2.18 10.52
N LYS A 24 -7.31 1.42 10.09
CA LYS A 24 -8.73 1.83 10.19
C LYS A 24 -9.38 1.50 11.54
N THR A 25 -8.76 0.60 12.32
CA THR A 25 -9.28 0.17 13.63
C THR A 25 -8.54 0.82 14.80
N GLY A 26 -7.70 1.83 14.54
CA GLY A 26 -6.84 2.44 15.56
C GLY A 26 -5.74 1.50 16.09
N LEU A 27 -5.60 0.30 15.52
CA LEU A 27 -4.60 -0.66 15.94
C LEU A 27 -3.25 -0.34 15.27
N LYS A 28 -2.17 -0.39 16.07
CA LYS A 28 -0.79 -0.16 15.64
C LYS A 28 -0.28 -1.32 14.76
N GLY A 29 -0.86 -1.49 13.56
CA GLY A 29 -0.58 -2.58 12.62
C GLY A 29 -1.65 -3.68 12.61
N SER A 30 -1.50 -4.63 11.69
CA SER A 30 -2.37 -5.83 11.57
C SER A 30 -1.62 -7.13 11.85
N ASP A 31 -0.34 -7.04 12.21
CA ASP A 31 0.53 -8.19 12.38
C ASP A 31 0.31 -8.84 13.76
N GLY A 32 0.09 -10.15 13.75
CA GLY A 32 -0.26 -10.96 14.92
C GLY A 32 -1.70 -11.48 14.91
N SER A 33 -1.86 -12.76 15.24
CA SER A 33 -3.15 -13.46 15.24
C SER A 33 -4.20 -12.83 16.18
N ASN A 34 -3.75 -12.26 17.30
CA ASN A 34 -4.62 -11.55 18.26
C ASN A 34 -5.08 -10.19 17.71
N THR A 35 -4.19 -9.45 17.04
CA THR A 35 -4.50 -8.14 16.41
C THR A 35 -5.49 -8.31 15.27
N LEU A 36 -5.31 -9.35 14.46
CA LEU A 36 -6.20 -9.71 13.35
C LEU A 36 -7.63 -10.03 13.84
N LYS A 37 -7.76 -10.90 14.85
CA LYS A 37 -9.06 -11.23 15.46
C LYS A 37 -9.75 -9.99 16.03
N LYS A 38 -8.99 -9.12 16.70
CA LYS A 38 -9.51 -7.87 17.25
C LYS A 38 -9.98 -6.92 16.14
N ALA A 39 -9.20 -6.72 15.09
CA ALA A 39 -9.57 -5.88 13.95
C ALA A 39 -10.87 -6.37 13.28
N LEU A 40 -10.99 -7.68 13.04
CA LEU A 40 -12.20 -8.27 12.48
C LEU A 40 -13.42 -8.11 13.40
N SER A 41 -13.24 -8.27 14.71
CA SER A 41 -14.32 -8.03 15.68
C SER A 41 -14.78 -6.57 15.74
N LEU A 42 -13.91 -5.63 15.36
CA LEU A 42 -14.19 -4.20 15.23
C LEU A 42 -14.76 -3.83 13.84
N GLY A 43 -15.08 -4.81 12.99
CA GLY A 43 -15.68 -4.58 11.68
C GLY A 43 -14.69 -4.24 10.57
N ALA A 44 -13.38 -4.50 10.77
CA ALA A 44 -12.38 -4.31 9.72
C ALA A 44 -12.74 -5.13 8.48
N LYS A 45 -12.66 -4.49 7.32
CA LYS A 45 -12.86 -5.14 6.01
C LYS A 45 -11.51 -5.41 5.37
N ARG A 46 -11.46 -6.43 4.50
CA ARG A 46 -10.29 -6.79 3.69
C ARG A 46 -10.06 -5.75 2.58
N GLU A 47 -9.53 -4.60 2.97
CA GLU A 47 -9.35 -3.44 2.08
C GLU A 47 -8.38 -3.71 0.93
N SER A 48 -7.33 -4.51 1.17
CA SER A 48 -6.35 -4.88 0.15
C SER A 48 -6.99 -5.57 -1.06
N ALA A 49 -7.98 -6.43 -0.83
CA ALA A 49 -8.74 -7.10 -1.89
C ALA A 49 -9.55 -6.10 -2.71
N ASN A 50 -10.37 -5.27 -2.05
CA ASN A 50 -11.19 -4.26 -2.73
C ASN A 50 -10.34 -3.30 -3.57
N ARG A 51 -9.18 -2.88 -3.06
CA ARG A 51 -8.27 -2.00 -3.78
C ARG A 51 -7.56 -2.71 -4.94
N ALA A 52 -7.19 -3.98 -4.76
CA ALA A 52 -6.68 -4.77 -5.87
C ALA A 52 -7.72 -4.89 -6.98
N GLU A 53 -8.97 -5.19 -6.64
CA GLU A 53 -10.08 -5.29 -7.60
C GLU A 53 -10.27 -3.99 -8.38
N GLN A 54 -10.24 -2.83 -7.71
CA GLN A 54 -10.29 -1.52 -8.38
C GLN A 54 -9.15 -1.33 -9.38
N ALA A 55 -7.92 -1.67 -8.99
CA ALA A 55 -6.75 -1.56 -9.88
C ALA A 55 -6.81 -2.54 -11.07
N LEU A 56 -7.35 -3.74 -10.86
CA LEU A 56 -7.34 -4.83 -11.83
C LEU A 56 -8.55 -4.80 -12.78
N LEU A 57 -9.65 -4.15 -12.40
CA LEU A 57 -10.89 -4.12 -13.19
C LEU A 57 -10.67 -3.65 -14.64
N PRO A 58 -9.88 -2.61 -14.94
CA PRO A 58 -9.60 -2.20 -16.32
C PRO A 58 -8.87 -3.29 -17.14
N LEU A 59 -8.09 -4.15 -16.49
CA LEU A 59 -7.27 -5.16 -17.15
C LEU A 59 -8.11 -6.34 -17.69
N LYS A 60 -9.35 -6.50 -17.20
CA LYS A 60 -10.29 -7.52 -17.66
C LYS A 60 -10.44 -7.53 -19.18
N PHE A 61 -10.60 -6.34 -19.77
CA PHE A 61 -10.79 -6.15 -21.20
C PHE A 61 -9.50 -6.32 -22.02
N LEU A 62 -8.36 -6.52 -21.35
CA LEU A 62 -7.05 -6.73 -21.95
C LEU A 62 -6.51 -8.15 -21.71
N SER A 63 -7.30 -9.04 -21.11
CA SER A 63 -6.88 -10.38 -20.65
C SER A 63 -6.35 -11.32 -21.75
N ASN A 64 -6.59 -11.00 -23.02
CA ASN A 64 -6.01 -11.70 -24.17
C ASN A 64 -4.58 -11.24 -24.51
N LYS A 65 -4.10 -10.11 -23.97
CA LYS A 65 -2.79 -9.51 -24.28
C LYS A 65 -1.68 -9.84 -23.28
N PHE A 66 -2.01 -10.43 -22.13
CA PHE A 66 -1.03 -10.78 -21.10
C PHE A 66 -1.38 -12.10 -20.41
N THR A 67 -0.40 -12.71 -19.77
CA THR A 67 -0.57 -13.88 -18.89
C THR A 67 -0.65 -13.42 -17.45
N LEU A 68 -1.65 -13.89 -16.69
CA LEU A 68 -1.78 -13.61 -15.27
C LEU A 68 -1.44 -14.83 -14.41
N ILE A 69 -0.50 -14.65 -13.49
CA ILE A 69 -0.10 -15.60 -12.46
C ILE A 69 -0.51 -15.03 -11.11
N THR A 70 -1.30 -15.75 -10.33
CA THR A 70 -1.75 -15.31 -9.01
C THR A 70 -1.72 -16.45 -7.99
N CYS A 71 -1.93 -16.16 -6.72
CA CYS A 71 -2.09 -17.16 -5.66
C CYS A 71 -3.55 -17.61 -5.50
N SER A 72 -3.76 -18.82 -4.98
CA SER A 72 -5.09 -19.35 -4.66
C SER A 72 -5.78 -18.57 -3.54
N GLY A 73 -7.12 -18.69 -3.48
CA GLY A 73 -7.94 -18.07 -2.45
C GLY A 73 -7.81 -16.54 -2.39
N GLU A 74 -7.73 -16.01 -1.17
CA GLU A 74 -7.77 -14.58 -0.88
C GLU A 74 -6.49 -13.83 -1.31
N MET A 75 -5.40 -14.55 -1.55
CA MET A 75 -4.15 -13.97 -2.04
C MET A 75 -4.19 -13.57 -3.52
N GLY A 76 -5.30 -13.81 -4.22
CA GLY A 76 -5.58 -13.13 -5.48
C GLY A 76 -6.63 -13.80 -6.36
N GLN A 77 -6.74 -15.12 -6.33
CA GLN A 77 -7.71 -15.88 -7.15
C GLN A 77 -9.15 -15.40 -6.93
N GLU A 78 -9.57 -15.22 -5.67
CA GLU A 78 -10.94 -14.77 -5.37
C GLU A 78 -11.23 -13.38 -5.93
N SER A 79 -10.28 -12.44 -5.77
CA SER A 79 -10.43 -11.08 -6.28
C SER A 79 -10.52 -11.06 -7.81
N CYS A 80 -9.68 -11.87 -8.49
CA CYS A 80 -9.74 -12.03 -9.94
C CYS A 80 -11.09 -12.63 -10.39
N ASN A 81 -11.59 -13.65 -9.69
CA ASN A 81 -12.87 -14.27 -9.99
C ASN A 81 -14.04 -13.28 -9.82
N ARG A 82 -14.06 -12.50 -8.73
CA ARG A 82 -15.11 -11.51 -8.46
C ARG A 82 -15.26 -10.48 -9.58
N ILE A 83 -14.13 -10.00 -10.13
CA ILE A 83 -14.15 -9.04 -11.25
C ILE A 83 -14.24 -9.71 -12.64
N GLY A 84 -14.14 -11.03 -12.70
CA GLY A 84 -14.12 -11.80 -13.95
C GLY A 84 -12.84 -11.61 -14.77
N LEU A 85 -11.70 -11.41 -14.09
CA LEU A 85 -10.38 -11.34 -14.71
C LEU A 85 -9.81 -12.76 -14.87
N LYS A 86 -9.48 -13.14 -16.10
CA LYS A 86 -8.91 -14.46 -16.40
C LYS A 86 -7.54 -14.64 -15.74
N THR A 87 -7.38 -15.73 -15.01
CA THR A 87 -6.11 -16.20 -14.44
C THR A 87 -5.59 -17.37 -15.29
N ASP A 88 -4.32 -17.32 -15.69
CA ASP A 88 -3.72 -18.38 -16.54
C ASP A 88 -2.93 -19.40 -15.69
N PHE A 89 -2.43 -18.99 -14.52
CA PHE A 89 -1.77 -19.88 -13.56
C PHE A 89 -2.10 -19.50 -12.11
N ILE A 90 -2.37 -20.51 -11.29
CA ILE A 90 -2.63 -20.35 -9.86
C ILE A 90 -1.52 -21.05 -9.06
N ILE A 91 -0.82 -20.29 -8.23
CA ILE A 91 0.10 -20.79 -7.21
C ILE A 91 -0.74 -21.26 -6.02
N ASN A 92 -0.69 -22.56 -5.70
CA ASN A 92 -1.39 -23.07 -4.53
C ASN A 92 -0.75 -22.57 -3.23
N ILE A 93 -1.61 -22.10 -2.33
CA ILE A 93 -1.35 -21.77 -0.92
C ILE A 93 -2.11 -22.78 -0.08
N ASP A 94 -1.39 -23.56 0.74
CA ASP A 94 -1.94 -24.72 1.46
C ASP A 94 -2.64 -24.35 2.78
N THR A 95 -2.83 -23.06 3.06
CA THR A 95 -3.37 -22.54 4.32
C THR A 95 -4.55 -21.61 4.08
N LYS A 96 -5.52 -21.60 5.02
CA LYS A 96 -6.60 -20.60 5.06
C LYS A 96 -6.16 -19.29 5.71
N ASP A 97 -5.29 -19.39 6.72
CA ASP A 97 -4.73 -18.25 7.44
C ASP A 97 -3.34 -17.94 6.88
N THR A 98 -3.28 -17.03 5.93
CA THR A 98 -2.04 -16.68 5.24
C THR A 98 -1.16 -15.77 6.08
N THR A 99 0.14 -15.92 5.94
CA THR A 99 1.18 -15.20 6.66
C THR A 99 2.14 -14.51 5.69
N ARG A 100 3.09 -13.75 6.23
CA ARG A 100 4.20 -13.20 5.43
C ARG A 100 5.00 -14.27 4.68
N ILE A 101 5.10 -15.48 5.22
CA ILE A 101 5.83 -16.60 4.60
C ILE A 101 5.16 -16.99 3.27
N ASP A 102 3.83 -16.93 3.21
CA ASP A 102 3.08 -17.22 1.99
C ASP A 102 3.34 -16.17 0.91
N THR A 103 3.46 -14.89 1.29
CA THR A 103 3.87 -13.80 0.39
C THR A 103 5.28 -14.04 -0.15
N ILE A 104 6.25 -14.34 0.71
CA ILE A 104 7.64 -14.63 0.34
C ILE A 104 7.72 -15.81 -0.64
N ASN A 105 6.99 -16.89 -0.36
CA ASN A 105 6.97 -18.08 -1.21
C ASN A 105 6.29 -17.82 -2.55
N ALA A 106 5.23 -17.00 -2.58
CA ALA A 106 4.58 -16.58 -3.82
C ALA A 106 5.54 -15.80 -4.73
N VAL A 107 6.28 -14.84 -4.18
CA VAL A 107 7.27 -14.05 -4.93
C VAL A 107 8.34 -14.95 -5.55
N LYS A 108 8.93 -15.86 -4.76
CA LYS A 108 9.95 -16.80 -5.27
C LYS A 108 9.41 -17.65 -6.43
N LYS A 109 8.19 -18.16 -6.33
CA LYS A 109 7.53 -18.94 -7.39
C LYS A 109 7.26 -18.09 -8.65
N MET A 110 6.91 -16.80 -8.49
CA MET A 110 6.70 -15.88 -9.61
C MET A 110 8.01 -15.54 -10.32
N VAL A 111 9.08 -15.28 -9.58
CA VAL A 111 10.44 -15.06 -10.12
C VAL A 111 10.90 -16.28 -10.91
N GLN A 112 10.75 -17.50 -10.36
CA GLN A 112 11.05 -18.75 -11.08
C GLN A 112 10.27 -18.91 -12.39
N LYS A 113 9.03 -18.39 -12.44
CA LYS A 113 8.19 -18.39 -13.65
C LYS A 113 8.50 -17.25 -14.62
N LYS A 114 9.47 -16.40 -14.29
CA LYS A 114 9.94 -15.25 -15.09
C LYS A 114 8.80 -14.29 -15.42
N VAL A 115 8.06 -13.86 -14.39
CA VAL A 115 7.11 -12.76 -14.55
C VAL A 115 7.85 -11.48 -14.92
N SER A 116 7.23 -10.66 -15.77
CA SER A 116 7.77 -9.38 -16.23
C SER A 116 7.54 -8.25 -15.22
N LEU A 117 6.51 -8.37 -14.39
CA LEU A 117 6.11 -7.41 -13.36
C LEU A 117 5.32 -8.11 -12.27
N ILE A 118 5.63 -7.85 -11.00
CA ILE A 118 4.81 -8.27 -9.86
C ILE A 118 3.99 -7.09 -9.35
N LEU A 119 2.67 -7.22 -9.44
CA LEU A 119 1.73 -6.37 -8.73
C LEU A 119 1.50 -6.95 -7.34
N PHE A 120 1.52 -6.10 -6.31
CA PHE A 120 1.17 -6.53 -4.97
C PHE A 120 0.23 -5.54 -4.29
N SER A 121 -0.77 -6.02 -3.55
CA SER A 121 -1.67 -5.18 -2.74
C SER A 121 -1.34 -5.35 -1.27
N GLY A 122 -0.89 -4.27 -0.61
CA GLY A 122 -0.38 -4.37 0.75
C GLY A 122 0.08 -3.06 1.39
N GLY A 123 0.75 -3.21 2.53
CA GLY A 123 1.42 -2.16 3.31
C GLY A 123 2.94 -2.14 3.08
N ASP A 124 3.68 -1.25 3.76
CA ASP A 124 5.15 -1.17 3.66
C ASP A 124 5.81 -2.50 4.06
N GLY A 125 5.32 -3.17 5.12
CA GLY A 125 5.79 -4.52 5.47
C GLY A 125 5.61 -5.54 4.35
N THR A 126 4.53 -5.43 3.56
CA THR A 126 4.34 -6.28 2.36
C THR A 126 5.33 -5.90 1.25
N ALA A 127 5.62 -4.61 1.08
CA ALA A 127 6.66 -4.17 0.14
C ALA A 127 8.04 -4.70 0.53
N CYS A 128 8.38 -4.68 1.82
CA CYS A 128 9.61 -5.28 2.36
C CYS A 128 9.67 -6.79 2.11
N ASP A 129 8.59 -7.52 2.42
CA ASP A 129 8.49 -8.96 2.16
C ASP A 129 8.67 -9.29 0.67
N VAL A 130 8.04 -8.51 -0.20
CA VAL A 130 8.17 -8.67 -1.65
C VAL A 130 9.60 -8.39 -2.10
N PHE A 131 10.15 -7.22 -1.75
CA PHE A 131 11.48 -6.77 -2.13
C PHE A 131 12.57 -7.76 -1.73
N ASN A 132 12.58 -8.17 -0.45
CA ASN A 132 13.59 -9.08 0.08
C ASN A 132 13.52 -10.48 -0.55
N SER A 133 12.40 -10.82 -1.19
CA SER A 133 12.16 -12.14 -1.80
C SER A 133 12.49 -12.22 -3.29
N LEU A 134 12.67 -11.10 -3.99
CA LEU A 134 12.86 -11.08 -5.45
C LEU A 134 14.14 -11.80 -5.88
N GLN A 135 15.24 -11.63 -5.13
CA GLN A 135 16.57 -12.17 -5.48
C GLN A 135 17.12 -11.75 -6.87
N ASP A 136 16.37 -10.96 -7.64
CA ASP A 136 16.69 -10.50 -8.99
C ASP A 136 16.20 -9.06 -9.24
N LYS A 137 16.15 -8.66 -10.53
CA LYS A 137 15.74 -7.32 -10.98
C LYS A 137 14.28 -7.26 -11.46
N THR A 138 13.45 -8.23 -11.10
CA THR A 138 12.03 -8.25 -11.51
C THR A 138 11.32 -6.99 -10.98
N PRO A 139 10.72 -6.18 -11.86
CA PRO A 139 10.00 -4.98 -11.45
C PRO A 139 8.81 -5.30 -10.55
N ILE A 140 8.53 -4.42 -9.59
CA ILE A 140 7.37 -4.50 -8.70
C ILE A 140 6.54 -3.21 -8.75
N LEU A 141 5.25 -3.31 -8.46
CA LEU A 141 4.37 -2.16 -8.33
C LEU A 141 3.31 -2.42 -7.26
N GLY A 142 3.30 -1.56 -6.24
CA GLY A 142 2.38 -1.66 -5.12
C GLY A 142 1.03 -1.01 -5.40
N ILE A 143 -0.04 -1.73 -5.08
CA ILE A 143 -1.42 -1.24 -4.97
C ILE A 143 -1.62 -0.82 -3.51
N PRO A 144 -1.81 0.47 -3.20
CA PRO A 144 -1.81 0.95 -1.82
C PRO A 144 -3.05 0.47 -1.07
N ALA A 145 -2.89 -0.44 -0.10
CA ALA A 145 -3.99 -0.98 0.70
C ALA A 145 -4.45 -0.03 1.83
N GLY A 146 -3.61 0.94 2.22
CA GLY A 146 -3.84 1.88 3.32
C GLY A 146 -3.47 3.32 2.98
N VAL A 147 -3.36 4.16 4.02
CA VAL A 147 -3.12 5.61 3.90
C VAL A 147 -1.77 6.08 4.45
N LYS A 148 -0.91 5.18 4.93
CA LYS A 148 0.41 5.50 5.51
C LYS A 148 1.48 4.62 4.91
N MET A 149 1.75 4.86 3.63
CA MET A 149 2.74 4.13 2.84
C MET A 149 3.95 5.04 2.64
N HIS A 150 5.12 4.59 3.06
CA HIS A 150 6.37 5.37 2.98
C HIS A 150 7.25 4.92 1.82
N SER A 151 7.15 3.68 1.38
CA SER A 151 7.89 3.18 0.23
C SER A 151 7.42 3.85 -1.07
N SER A 152 8.36 4.23 -1.92
CA SER A 152 8.09 4.90 -3.21
C SER A 152 7.67 3.94 -4.33
N VAL A 153 7.31 2.70 -3.98
CA VAL A 153 6.93 1.63 -4.94
C VAL A 153 5.42 1.52 -5.17
N PHE A 154 4.62 2.29 -4.44
CA PHE A 154 3.16 2.28 -4.55
C PHE A 154 2.69 3.31 -5.58
N GLY A 155 1.67 2.94 -6.37
CA GLY A 155 0.95 3.92 -7.15
C GLY A 155 0.19 4.90 -6.25
N THR A 156 -0.07 6.11 -6.73
CA THR A 156 -0.78 7.16 -5.97
C THR A 156 -2.21 6.76 -5.62
N SER A 157 -2.81 5.83 -6.36
CA SER A 157 -4.11 5.22 -6.09
C SER A 157 -4.24 3.88 -6.83
N PRO A 158 -5.20 3.02 -6.45
CA PRO A 158 -5.50 1.80 -7.21
C PRO A 158 -5.79 2.07 -8.70
N ASN A 159 -6.57 3.12 -8.99
CA ASN A 159 -6.89 3.51 -10.37
C ASN A 159 -5.65 3.95 -11.17
N ALA A 160 -4.70 4.63 -10.52
CA ALA A 160 -3.43 5.01 -11.15
C ALA A 160 -2.60 3.77 -11.50
N VAL A 161 -2.55 2.77 -10.60
CA VAL A 161 -1.90 1.47 -10.88
C VAL A 161 -2.57 0.78 -12.07
N GLY A 162 -3.90 0.67 -12.08
CA GLY A 162 -4.63 0.07 -13.19
C GLY A 162 -4.38 0.77 -14.52
N SER A 163 -4.30 2.10 -14.52
CA SER A 163 -4.01 2.90 -15.71
C SER A 163 -2.60 2.65 -16.24
N LEU A 164 -1.59 2.65 -15.36
CA LEU A 164 -0.20 2.38 -15.72
C LEU A 164 -0.04 0.97 -16.30
N VAL A 165 -0.60 -0.04 -15.61
CA VAL A 165 -0.50 -1.44 -16.05
C VAL A 165 -1.25 -1.65 -17.38
N SER A 166 -2.39 -1.00 -17.59
CA SER A 166 -3.12 -1.05 -18.86
C SER A 166 -2.26 -0.54 -20.02
N ARG A 167 -1.51 0.57 -19.82
CA ARG A 167 -0.59 1.10 -20.84
C ARG A 167 0.55 0.12 -21.13
N ILE A 168 1.15 -0.47 -20.10
CA ILE A 168 2.20 -1.49 -20.27
C ILE A 168 1.69 -2.67 -21.10
N ILE A 169 0.51 -3.21 -20.77
CA ILE A 169 -0.12 -4.30 -21.53
C ILE A 169 -0.41 -3.89 -22.99
N GLN A 170 -0.90 -2.67 -23.20
CA GLN A 170 -1.24 -2.18 -24.54
C GLN A 170 -0.02 -2.02 -25.44
N ASN A 171 1.16 -1.73 -24.88
CA ASN A 171 2.41 -1.66 -25.63
C ASN A 171 2.92 -3.04 -26.10
N GLN A 172 2.31 -4.15 -25.67
CA GLN A 172 2.59 -5.54 -26.11
C GLN A 172 4.07 -5.98 -26.02
N SER A 173 4.85 -5.29 -25.19
CA SER A 173 6.25 -5.63 -24.92
C SER A 173 6.40 -6.15 -23.49
N ASP A 174 7.32 -7.10 -23.31
CA ASP A 174 7.81 -7.50 -21.99
C ASP A 174 8.85 -6.51 -21.42
N GLN A 175 9.23 -5.51 -22.21
CA GLN A 175 10.10 -4.41 -21.82
C GLN A 175 9.30 -3.11 -21.72
N PHE A 176 9.44 -2.44 -20.59
CA PHE A 176 8.86 -1.13 -20.34
C PHE A 176 9.87 -0.28 -19.57
N PRO A 177 9.79 1.06 -19.67
CA PRO A 177 10.67 1.94 -18.91
C PRO A 177 10.57 1.64 -17.41
N THR A 178 11.70 1.58 -16.73
CA THR A 178 11.76 1.34 -15.28
C THR A 178 12.62 2.39 -14.59
N SER A 179 12.40 2.55 -13.30
CA SER A 179 13.20 3.41 -12.42
C SER A 179 13.46 2.74 -11.07
N SER A 180 14.46 3.24 -10.35
CA SER A 180 14.73 2.87 -8.97
C SER A 180 13.76 3.59 -8.04
N ALA A 181 13.25 2.90 -7.01
CA ALA A 181 12.39 3.49 -5.99
C ALA A 181 12.70 2.91 -4.59
N GLU A 182 12.62 3.77 -3.58
CA GLU A 182 12.95 3.43 -2.20
C GLU A 182 11.93 2.46 -1.59
N ILE A 183 12.44 1.45 -0.90
CA ILE A 183 11.69 0.60 0.04
C ILE A 183 11.99 1.12 1.44
N MET A 184 10.95 1.53 2.14
CA MET A 184 11.03 2.07 3.48
C MET A 184 10.32 1.12 4.43
N ASP A 185 10.92 0.85 5.59
CA ASP A 185 10.25 0.17 6.68
C ASP A 185 10.03 1.11 7.87
N LEU A 186 9.00 0.82 8.65
CA LEU A 186 8.78 1.46 9.93
C LEU A 186 9.43 0.61 11.01
N ASP A 187 10.36 1.20 11.76
CA ASP A 187 10.97 0.55 12.91
C ASP A 187 9.87 0.23 13.96
N GLU A 188 9.44 -1.04 13.99
CA GLU A 188 8.34 -1.50 14.83
C GLU A 188 8.66 -1.40 16.33
N ASP A 189 9.94 -1.52 16.71
CA ASP A 189 10.36 -1.39 18.11
C ASP A 189 10.22 0.06 18.59
N MET A 190 10.55 1.03 17.74
CA MET A 190 10.34 2.45 18.03
C MET A 190 8.85 2.84 18.00
N ARG A 191 8.04 2.13 17.22
CA ARG A 191 6.57 2.28 17.16
C ARG A 191 5.89 1.92 18.47
N ARG A 192 6.47 0.99 19.25
CA ARG A 192 6.03 0.69 20.63
C ARG A 192 6.30 1.84 21.60
N CYS A 193 7.29 2.68 21.30
CA CYS A 193 7.69 3.84 22.10
C CYS A 193 7.13 5.18 21.57
N ASP A 194 6.08 5.17 20.73
CA ASP A 194 5.49 6.38 20.12
C ASP A 194 6.49 7.25 19.31
N GLN A 195 7.54 6.64 18.77
CA GLN A 195 8.47 7.28 17.84
C GLN A 195 8.32 6.66 16.45
N ILE A 196 8.15 7.49 15.42
CA ILE A 196 8.11 7.05 14.03
C ILE A 196 9.48 7.35 13.41
N ARG A 197 10.26 6.30 13.18
CA ARG A 197 11.47 6.39 12.36
C ARG A 197 11.32 5.45 11.17
N THR A 198 11.37 6.02 9.98
CA THR A 198 11.43 5.25 8.73
C THR A 198 12.89 4.92 8.43
N GLN A 199 13.14 3.66 8.08
CA GLN A 199 14.46 3.18 7.69
C GLN A 199 14.45 2.81 6.20
N LEU A 200 15.45 3.28 5.45
CA LEU A 200 15.68 2.83 4.08
C LEU A 200 16.17 1.38 4.11
N ILE A 201 15.38 0.46 3.53
CA ILE A 201 15.73 -0.95 3.38
C ILE A 201 16.54 -1.18 2.11
N GLY A 202 16.22 -0.45 1.05
CA GLY A 202 16.90 -0.57 -0.24
C GLY A 202 16.12 0.07 -1.36
N TYR A 203 16.44 -0.35 -2.59
CA TYR A 203 15.88 0.21 -3.80
C TYR A 203 15.33 -0.89 -4.70
N ALA A 204 14.04 -0.84 -4.99
CA ALA A 204 13.37 -1.75 -5.91
C ALA A 204 13.27 -1.13 -7.32
N ILE A 205 13.11 -1.99 -8.32
CA ILE A 205 12.83 -1.57 -9.69
C ILE A 205 11.30 -1.47 -9.84
N ILE A 206 10.82 -0.35 -10.35
CA ILE A 206 9.40 -0.12 -10.61
C ILE A 206 9.17 0.30 -12.07
N PRO A 207 7.98 0.05 -12.64
CA PRO A 207 7.62 0.66 -13.92
C PRO A 207 7.61 2.18 -13.80
N SER A 208 8.19 2.86 -14.78
CA SER A 208 8.15 4.32 -14.91
C SER A 208 7.28 4.71 -16.08
N ASP A 209 6.42 5.71 -15.87
CA ASP A 209 5.65 6.31 -16.95
C ASP A 209 6.32 7.61 -17.39
N LYS A 210 7.12 7.55 -18.46
CA LYS A 210 7.72 8.75 -19.06
C LYS A 210 6.67 9.70 -19.66
N PHE A 211 5.42 9.27 -19.84
CA PHE A 211 4.34 10.08 -20.43
C PHE A 211 3.40 10.70 -19.38
N LEU A 212 3.55 10.34 -18.10
CA LEU A 212 2.88 10.97 -16.96
C LEU A 212 3.89 11.69 -16.04
N ILE A 213 4.98 12.23 -16.59
CA ILE A 213 5.87 13.14 -15.87
C ILE A 213 5.08 14.43 -15.58
N GLN A 214 4.23 14.38 -14.56
CA GLN A 214 4.33 15.39 -13.54
C GLN A 214 5.77 15.24 -13.03
N ASN A 215 6.56 16.30 -13.12
CA ASN A 215 7.87 16.36 -12.48
C ASN A 215 7.76 15.61 -11.14
N PRO A 216 8.77 14.82 -10.71
CA PRO A 216 8.83 14.46 -9.30
C PRO A 216 8.50 15.75 -8.58
N LYS A 217 7.44 15.77 -7.75
CA LYS A 217 7.13 16.95 -6.92
C LYS A 217 8.50 17.36 -6.46
N SER A 218 8.97 18.47 -7.02
CA SER A 218 10.35 18.81 -6.83
C SER A 218 10.44 18.83 -5.32
N TYR A 219 11.40 18.11 -4.76
CA TYR A 219 11.88 18.51 -3.46
C TYR A 219 12.46 19.91 -3.69
N VAL A 220 11.59 20.90 -3.89
CA VAL A 220 11.70 22.13 -3.17
C VAL A 220 11.63 21.63 -1.75
N GLN A 221 12.81 21.54 -1.16
CA GLN A 221 13.03 21.37 0.24
C GLN A 221 12.41 22.58 0.93
N LEU A 222 11.08 22.69 0.90
CA LEU A 222 10.34 23.32 1.98
C LEU A 222 10.56 22.31 3.10
N ASN A 223 11.28 22.70 4.16
CA ASN A 223 11.39 21.82 5.32
C ASN A 223 9.98 21.35 5.65
N ASP A 224 9.77 20.03 5.71
CA ASP A 224 8.47 19.46 6.06
C ASP A 224 7.97 20.08 7.38
N GLU A 225 8.90 20.44 8.27
CA GLU A 225 8.64 21.20 9.50
C GLU A 225 7.99 22.57 9.27
N ASP A 226 8.47 23.38 8.32
CA ASP A 226 7.94 24.73 8.06
C ASP A 226 6.52 24.66 7.48
N SER A 227 6.27 23.68 6.61
CA SER A 227 4.94 23.42 6.05
C SER A 227 3.96 22.92 7.12
N ILE A 228 4.43 22.01 7.98
CA ILE A 228 3.65 21.50 9.11
C ILE A 228 3.35 22.62 10.12
N GLU A 229 4.30 23.52 10.37
CA GLU A 229 4.13 24.68 11.25
C GLU A 229 3.05 25.63 10.72
N GLY A 230 3.06 25.93 9.42
CA GLY A 230 2.05 26.76 8.78
C GLY A 230 0.64 26.16 8.87
N ILE A 231 0.50 24.84 8.66
CA ILE A 231 -0.77 24.13 8.82
C ILE A 231 -1.24 24.19 10.27
N ALA A 232 -0.36 23.95 11.24
CA ALA A 232 -0.68 23.99 12.65
C ALA A 232 -1.16 25.39 13.09
N GLU A 233 -0.52 26.46 12.61
CA GLU A 233 -0.93 27.84 12.89
C GLU A 233 -2.32 28.16 12.32
N TYR A 234 -2.60 27.72 11.09
CA TYR A 234 -3.90 27.91 10.49
C TYR A 234 -5.01 27.21 11.31
N LEU A 235 -4.79 25.94 11.70
CA LEU A 235 -5.73 25.19 12.50
C LEU A 235 -5.95 25.80 13.89
N GLU A 236 -4.90 26.35 14.51
CA GLU A 236 -5.02 27.06 15.79
C GLU A 236 -5.95 28.29 15.68
N LYS A 237 -5.87 29.05 14.59
CA LYS A 237 -6.73 30.23 14.36
C LYS A 237 -8.19 29.86 14.10
N GLN A 238 -8.46 28.64 13.63
CA GLN A 238 -9.81 28.14 13.33
C GLN A 238 -10.45 27.38 14.50
N LEU A 239 -9.78 27.28 15.64
CA LEU A 239 -10.31 26.59 16.83
C LEU A 239 -11.50 27.35 17.41
N ASN A 240 -12.62 26.64 17.53
CA ASN A 240 -13.80 27.06 18.26
C ASN A 240 -13.82 26.35 19.61
N ASN A 241 -13.89 27.13 20.70
CA ASN A 241 -13.87 26.61 22.07
C ASN A 241 -15.07 25.73 22.42
N GLU A 242 -16.18 25.85 21.68
CA GLU A 242 -17.40 25.07 21.89
C GLU A 242 -17.48 23.82 21.02
N ALA A 243 -16.61 23.66 20.03
CA ALA A 243 -16.63 22.50 19.13
C ALA A 243 -15.91 21.29 19.74
N THR A 244 -16.36 20.09 19.35
CA THR A 244 -15.66 18.84 19.63
C THR A 244 -14.86 18.43 18.40
N TYR A 245 -13.57 18.14 18.58
CA TYR A 245 -12.66 17.75 17.52
C TYR A 245 -12.20 16.31 17.71
N ILE A 246 -12.14 15.55 16.62
CA ILE A 246 -11.50 14.23 16.56
C ILE A 246 -10.19 14.42 15.80
N VAL A 247 -9.08 14.23 16.49
CA VAL A 247 -7.73 14.46 15.98
C VAL A 247 -7.08 13.13 15.67
N GLY A 248 -6.89 12.85 14.39
CA GLY A 248 -6.30 11.59 13.92
C GLY A 248 -4.78 11.52 14.07
N PRO A 249 -4.19 10.33 13.86
CA PRO A 249 -2.77 10.09 14.08
C PRO A 249 -1.87 10.67 13.00
N GLY A 250 -0.80 11.38 13.37
CA GLY A 250 0.21 11.90 12.45
C GLY A 250 1.10 12.99 13.06
N GLN A 251 2.24 13.29 12.40
CA GLN A 251 3.15 14.34 12.87
C GLN A 251 2.53 15.74 12.76
N THR A 252 1.73 16.00 11.71
CA THR A 252 1.02 17.27 11.53
C THR A 252 0.04 17.55 12.66
N THR A 253 -0.77 16.54 13.02
CA THR A 253 -1.74 16.65 14.13
C THR A 253 -1.04 16.71 15.48
N GLN A 254 0.06 15.97 15.69
CA GLN A 254 0.87 16.06 16.90
C GLN A 254 1.47 17.47 17.08
N LYS A 255 1.97 18.08 16.01
CA LYS A 255 2.50 19.44 16.04
C LYS A 255 1.42 20.45 16.39
N PHE A 256 0.23 20.34 15.78
CA PHE A 256 -0.93 21.14 16.14
C PHE A 256 -1.30 21.01 17.63
N LEU A 257 -1.42 19.78 18.15
CA LEU A 257 -1.73 19.52 19.56
C LEU A 257 -0.68 20.14 20.49
N LYS A 258 0.61 19.96 20.17
CA LYS A 258 1.71 20.55 20.94
C LYS A 258 1.63 22.08 20.96
N ARG A 259 1.26 22.71 19.84
CA ARG A 259 1.13 24.16 19.71
C ARG A 259 0.01 24.73 20.58
N ILE A 260 -1.11 24.02 20.71
CA ILE A 260 -2.23 24.40 21.59
C ILE A 260 -2.05 23.93 23.04
N GLY A 261 -0.87 23.42 23.40
CA GLY A 261 -0.52 23.02 24.77
C GLY A 261 -1.04 21.64 25.19
N ILE A 262 -1.36 20.77 24.24
CA ILE A 262 -1.93 19.44 24.50
C ILE A 262 -0.94 18.34 24.12
N SER A 263 -0.65 17.46 25.08
CA SER A 263 0.14 16.24 24.85
C SER A 263 -0.74 15.13 24.27
N GLY A 264 -0.83 15.09 22.94
CA GLY A 264 -1.58 14.06 22.21
C GLY A 264 -0.80 12.78 21.90
N THR A 265 -1.44 11.90 21.14
CA THR A 265 -0.95 10.59 20.74
C THR A 265 -0.55 10.60 19.26
N LEU A 266 0.68 10.20 18.94
CA LEU A 266 1.18 10.23 17.55
C LEU A 266 0.47 9.21 16.65
N LEU A 267 0.14 8.05 17.21
CA LEU A 267 -0.41 6.91 16.49
C LEU A 267 -1.89 6.64 16.81
N GLY A 268 -2.46 7.41 17.74
CA GLY A 268 -3.82 7.26 18.24
C GLY A 268 -4.78 8.33 17.72
N VAL A 269 -6.04 8.21 18.13
CA VAL A 269 -7.07 9.24 17.90
C VAL A 269 -7.38 9.93 19.22
N ASP A 270 -7.20 11.25 19.27
CA ASP A 270 -7.51 12.06 20.44
C ASP A 270 -8.81 12.86 20.22
N VAL A 271 -9.58 13.10 21.29
CA VAL A 271 -10.81 13.89 21.24
C VAL A 271 -10.68 15.13 22.11
N LEU A 272 -10.97 16.28 21.53
CA LEU A 272 -10.89 17.59 22.17
C LEU A 272 -12.26 18.24 22.29
N LYS A 273 -12.49 19.02 23.34
CA LYS A 273 -13.53 20.06 23.41
C LYS A 273 -12.84 21.42 23.46
N GLY A 274 -12.88 22.17 22.36
CA GLY A 274 -12.02 23.35 22.19
C GLY A 274 -10.55 22.98 22.38
N ARG A 275 -9.90 23.58 23.39
CA ARG A 275 -8.51 23.32 23.77
C ARG A 275 -8.33 22.33 24.92
N LYS A 276 -9.37 21.57 25.27
CA LYS A 276 -9.32 20.57 26.36
C LYS A 276 -9.37 19.16 25.80
N LEU A 277 -8.39 18.33 26.16
CA LEU A 277 -8.42 16.90 25.88
C LEU A 277 -9.50 16.23 26.72
N ILE A 278 -10.44 15.55 26.07
CA ILE A 278 -11.56 14.83 26.71
C ILE A 278 -11.52 13.32 26.46
N GLY A 279 -10.73 12.87 25.47
CA GLY A 279 -10.42 11.45 25.24
C GLY A 279 -9.03 11.34 24.62
N ARG A 280 -8.24 10.37 25.07
CA ARG A 280 -6.88 10.13 24.58
C ARG A 280 -6.81 8.71 24.03
N ASP A 281 -6.33 8.57 22.79
CA ASP A 281 -6.20 7.28 22.10
C ASP A 281 -7.47 6.40 22.20
N VAL A 282 -8.61 6.93 21.73
CA VAL A 282 -9.95 6.31 21.79
C VAL A 282 -10.33 5.56 20.51
#